data_AF-A0A2J6QZT7-F1
#
_entry.id   AF-A0A2J6QZT7-F1
#
_cell.length_a   1.000
_cell.length_b   1.000
_cell.length_c   1.000
_cell.angle_alpha   90.00
_cell.angle_beta   90.00
_cell.angle_gamma   90.00
#
_symmetry.space_group_name_H-M   'P 1'
#
loop_
_entity.id
_entity.type
_entity.pdbx_description
1 polymer ?
#
loop_
_entity_poly.entity_id
_entity_poly.type
_entity_poly.pdbx_seq_one_letter_code
_entity_poly.pdbx_strand_id
1 'polypeptide(L)'
;MATGKKISLSSGDKGVFHTGRISAESANKASELLQMNHDEYHIYFNEIGLHNHLAHHVLSLFAVGASPHVLQTLFDLNNDLYTDDKLSCSARWEDREKLVDGVLTRATEELIEFGSQWKVAESDLERKTAEMINACFVFTFAAQRPPKRIKLDFYYIHCTNASIFFSSFLRQDWLSTASKIRLLEWKGRMDLAIYASRGCPEILLDELTTYVLRSGGSEVDGWKKVFERAMSYVDSHAIKGQRIRITGEF
;
A
#
# COMPACT_ATOMS: atom_id res chain seq x y z
N MET A 1 -5.68 -14.71 -23.05
CA MET A 1 -7.10 -14.63 -22.69
C MET A 1 -7.28 -15.32 -21.35
N ALA A 2 -7.78 -14.59 -20.35
CA ALA A 2 -8.00 -15.11 -19.01
C ALA A 2 -9.17 -16.12 -18.99
N THR A 3 -9.13 -17.08 -18.06
CA THR A 3 -10.18 -18.07 -17.80
C THR A 3 -10.28 -18.33 -16.30
N GLY A 4 -11.29 -19.10 -15.84
CA GLY A 4 -11.42 -19.46 -14.43
C GLY A 4 -10.28 -20.30 -13.83
N LYS A 5 -9.32 -20.77 -14.65
CA LYS A 5 -8.10 -21.49 -14.21
C LYS A 5 -6.81 -20.85 -14.72
N LYS A 6 -6.91 -19.71 -15.42
CA LYS A 6 -5.76 -19.09 -16.08
C LYS A 6 -5.84 -17.58 -15.95
N ILE A 7 -4.95 -17.02 -15.16
CA ILE A 7 -4.80 -15.57 -14.99
C ILE A 7 -3.93 -15.02 -16.12
N SER A 8 -4.34 -13.89 -16.69
CA SER A 8 -3.67 -13.28 -17.84
C SER A 8 -3.94 -11.78 -17.84
N LEU A 9 -2.88 -10.99 -17.67
CA LEU A 9 -2.85 -9.54 -17.78
C LEU A 9 -2.11 -9.14 -19.06
N SER A 10 -2.42 -7.95 -19.56
CA SER A 10 -1.78 -7.29 -20.69
C SER A 10 -1.40 -5.86 -20.31
N SER A 11 -0.56 -5.21 -21.11
CA SER A 11 -0.24 -3.78 -20.95
C SER A 11 -1.47 -2.85 -21.05
N GLY A 12 -2.62 -3.38 -21.49
CA GLY A 12 -3.91 -2.67 -21.52
C GLY A 12 -4.69 -2.75 -20.20
N ASP A 13 -4.35 -3.69 -19.30
CA ASP A 13 -5.09 -3.96 -18.05
C ASP A 13 -4.59 -3.08 -16.89
N LYS A 14 -4.56 -1.77 -17.13
CA LYS A 14 -3.82 -0.82 -16.29
C LYS A 14 -4.50 -0.51 -14.95
N GLY A 15 -5.74 -0.97 -14.77
CA GLY A 15 -6.59 -0.55 -13.65
C GLY A 15 -7.06 0.91 -13.78
N VAL A 16 -7.85 1.35 -12.80
CA VAL A 16 -8.47 2.70 -12.78
C VAL A 16 -7.45 3.82 -12.60
N PHE A 17 -6.36 3.55 -11.88
CA PHE A 17 -5.23 4.47 -11.70
C PHE A 17 -3.94 3.75 -12.07
N HIS A 18 -3.10 4.40 -12.90
CA HIS A 18 -1.83 3.83 -13.35
C HIS A 18 -0.80 4.92 -13.63
N THR A 19 0.48 4.58 -13.55
CA THR A 19 1.58 5.51 -13.82
C THR A 19 2.41 5.00 -15.01
N GLY A 20 2.59 5.85 -16.03
CA GLY A 20 3.44 5.54 -17.19
C GLY A 20 2.91 4.42 -18.10
N ARG A 21 3.78 3.89 -18.97
CA ARG A 21 3.49 2.71 -19.81
C ARG A 21 3.87 1.44 -19.05
N ILE A 22 2.89 0.58 -18.83
CA ILE A 22 3.09 -0.79 -18.36
C ILE A 22 3.72 -1.61 -19.50
N SER A 23 4.85 -2.28 -19.23
CA SER A 23 5.51 -3.11 -20.23
C SER A 23 4.83 -4.48 -20.37
N ALA A 24 5.02 -5.13 -21.52
CA ALA A 24 4.55 -6.51 -21.73
C ALA A 24 5.24 -7.50 -20.78
N GLU A 25 6.50 -7.24 -20.43
CA GLU A 25 7.27 -8.06 -19.49
C GLU A 25 6.67 -8.00 -18.08
N SER A 26 6.30 -6.80 -17.62
CA SER A 26 5.62 -6.60 -16.35
C SER A 26 4.26 -7.28 -16.31
N ALA A 27 3.52 -7.25 -17.42
CA ALA A 27 2.23 -7.94 -17.54
C ALA A 27 2.39 -9.47 -17.48
N ASN A 28 3.42 -10.00 -18.15
CA ASN A 28 3.73 -11.42 -18.11
C ASN A 28 4.12 -11.87 -16.70
N LYS A 29 5.02 -11.13 -16.03
CA LYS A 29 5.45 -11.47 -14.67
C LYS A 29 4.31 -11.32 -13.65
N ALA A 30 3.48 -10.28 -13.75
CA ALA A 30 2.30 -10.15 -12.89
C ALA A 30 1.32 -11.31 -13.10
N SER A 31 1.11 -11.75 -14.35
CA SER A 31 0.27 -12.92 -14.66
C SER A 31 0.83 -14.20 -14.06
N GLU A 32 2.14 -14.42 -14.16
CA GLU A 32 2.86 -15.56 -13.58
C GLU A 32 2.70 -15.62 -12.06
N LEU A 33 2.94 -14.50 -11.36
CA LEU A 33 2.84 -14.43 -9.90
C LEU A 33 1.40 -14.59 -9.41
N LEU A 34 0.42 -14.03 -10.13
CA LEU A 34 -0.99 -14.23 -9.80
C LEU A 34 -1.41 -15.69 -10.02
N GLN A 35 -0.92 -16.32 -11.07
CA GLN A 35 -1.19 -17.73 -11.35
C GLN A 35 -0.57 -18.62 -10.28
N MET A 36 0.70 -18.38 -9.91
CA MET A 36 1.36 -19.06 -8.79
C MET A 36 0.57 -18.89 -7.49
N ASN A 37 0.11 -17.67 -7.20
CA ASN A 37 -0.76 -17.40 -6.06
C ASN A 37 -2.05 -18.24 -6.08
N HIS A 38 -2.68 -18.36 -7.25
CA HIS A 38 -3.91 -19.13 -7.43
C HIS A 38 -3.71 -20.64 -7.29
N ASP A 39 -2.57 -21.16 -7.78
CA ASP A 39 -2.31 -22.59 -7.86
C ASP A 39 -1.70 -23.15 -6.56
N GLU A 40 -0.86 -22.37 -5.89
CA GLU A 40 -0.02 -22.86 -4.78
C GLU A 40 -0.51 -22.41 -3.41
N TYR A 41 -1.29 -21.33 -3.33
CA TYR A 41 -1.67 -20.74 -2.07
C TYR A 41 -3.17 -20.77 -1.86
N HIS A 42 -3.58 -21.23 -0.68
CA HIS A 42 -4.98 -21.22 -0.30
C HIS A 42 -5.46 -19.77 -0.09
N ILE A 43 -6.72 -19.49 -0.43
CA ILE A 43 -7.29 -18.14 -0.22
C ILE A 43 -7.27 -17.78 1.27
N TYR A 44 -7.39 -18.74 2.18
CA TYR A 44 -7.22 -18.55 3.62
C TYR A 44 -5.88 -19.09 4.10
N PHE A 45 -5.17 -18.32 4.90
CA PHE A 45 -3.89 -18.69 5.49
C PHE A 45 -4.01 -19.51 6.78
N ASN A 46 -5.15 -19.46 7.45
CA ASN A 46 -5.43 -20.25 8.64
C ASN A 46 -6.94 -20.44 8.86
N GLU A 47 -7.29 -21.29 9.82
CA GLU A 47 -8.69 -21.60 10.14
C GLU A 47 -9.43 -20.50 10.91
N ILE A 48 -8.75 -19.40 11.29
CA ILE A 48 -9.38 -18.26 11.97
C ILE A 48 -9.79 -17.13 11.00
N GLY A 49 -9.64 -17.36 9.69
CA GLY A 49 -10.23 -16.52 8.65
C GLY A 49 -9.34 -15.41 8.08
N LEU A 50 -8.03 -15.48 8.29
CA LEU A 50 -7.07 -14.60 7.59
C LEU A 50 -6.86 -15.10 6.16
N HIS A 51 -6.79 -14.22 5.17
CA HIS A 51 -6.75 -14.56 3.75
C HIS A 51 -5.60 -13.92 2.97
N ASN A 52 -5.40 -14.43 1.76
CA ASN A 52 -4.22 -14.24 0.96
C ASN A 52 -4.24 -12.95 0.13
N HIS A 53 -3.33 -12.03 0.45
CA HIS A 53 -3.23 -10.70 -0.15
C HIS A 53 -2.20 -10.57 -1.27
N LEU A 54 -1.53 -11.65 -1.68
CA LEU A 54 -0.51 -11.59 -2.73
C LEU A 54 -1.08 -11.07 -4.05
N ALA A 55 -2.31 -11.46 -4.39
CA ALA A 55 -2.97 -10.99 -5.60
C ALA A 55 -3.14 -9.45 -5.63
N HIS A 56 -3.45 -8.89 -4.47
CA HIS A 56 -3.69 -7.47 -4.29
C HIS A 56 -2.41 -6.64 -4.43
N HIS A 57 -1.30 -7.11 -3.84
CA HIS A 57 -0.01 -6.45 -3.97
C HIS A 57 0.52 -6.50 -5.40
N VAL A 58 0.43 -7.65 -6.07
CA VAL A 58 0.90 -7.82 -7.46
C VAL A 58 0.13 -6.90 -8.41
N LEU A 59 -1.20 -6.83 -8.31
CA LEU A 59 -2.02 -5.97 -9.17
C LEU A 59 -1.78 -4.47 -8.93
N SER A 60 -1.56 -4.07 -7.67
CA SER A 60 -1.28 -2.67 -7.32
C SER A 60 0.08 -2.22 -7.87
N LEU A 61 1.10 -3.06 -7.73
CA LEU A 61 2.44 -2.80 -8.26
C LEU A 61 2.45 -2.80 -9.79
N PHE A 62 1.70 -3.72 -10.39
CA PHE A 62 1.52 -3.78 -11.82
C PHE A 62 0.90 -2.49 -12.38
N ALA A 63 -0.16 -1.98 -11.74
CA ALA A 63 -0.82 -0.74 -12.14
C ALA A 63 0.11 0.49 -12.10
N VAL A 64 1.07 0.53 -11.17
CA VAL A 64 2.08 1.61 -11.09
C VAL A 64 3.32 1.34 -11.94
N GLY A 65 3.24 0.44 -12.90
CA GLY A 65 4.30 0.15 -13.86
C GLY A 65 5.46 -0.70 -13.30
N ALA A 66 5.29 -1.34 -12.12
CA ALA A 66 5.91 -2.61 -11.75
C ALA A 66 7.01 -3.17 -12.68
N SER A 67 8.33 -2.99 -12.47
CA SER A 67 9.27 -3.83 -13.25
C SER A 67 9.10 -5.31 -12.85
N PRO A 68 9.40 -6.29 -13.73
CA PRO A 68 9.28 -7.71 -13.38
C PRO A 68 10.06 -8.09 -12.11
N HIS A 69 11.26 -7.52 -11.96
CA HIS A 69 12.07 -7.70 -10.77
C HIS A 69 11.36 -7.16 -9.52
N VAL A 70 10.82 -5.93 -9.57
CA VAL A 70 10.12 -5.33 -8.42
C VAL A 70 8.86 -6.12 -8.06
N LEU A 71 8.12 -6.63 -9.05
CA LEU A 71 6.97 -7.50 -8.84
C LEU A 71 7.35 -8.78 -8.10
N GLN A 72 8.42 -9.46 -8.53
CA GLN A 72 8.92 -10.68 -7.90
C GLN A 72 9.41 -10.39 -6.47
N THR A 73 10.31 -9.42 -6.30
CA THR A 73 10.87 -9.07 -4.98
C THR A 73 9.79 -8.75 -3.97
N LEU A 74 8.74 -8.00 -4.36
CA LEU A 74 7.66 -7.65 -3.44
C LEU A 74 6.64 -8.78 -3.21
N PHE A 75 6.50 -9.71 -4.16
CA PHE A 75 5.74 -10.94 -3.95
C PHE A 75 6.43 -11.82 -2.90
N ASP A 76 7.73 -12.04 -3.05
CA ASP A 76 8.54 -12.83 -2.13
C ASP A 76 8.58 -12.17 -0.74
N LEU A 77 8.83 -10.86 -0.67
CA LEU A 77 8.83 -10.07 0.56
C LEU A 77 7.52 -10.11 1.34
N ASN A 78 6.37 -10.04 0.67
CA ASN A 78 5.08 -10.09 1.35
C ASN A 78 4.82 -11.48 1.91
N ASN A 79 5.20 -12.51 1.16
CA ASN A 79 5.14 -13.88 1.65
C ASN A 79 6.04 -14.04 2.89
N ASP A 80 7.27 -13.54 2.84
CA ASP A 80 8.24 -13.63 3.93
C ASP A 80 7.80 -12.85 5.18
N LEU A 81 7.37 -11.59 5.02
CA LEU A 81 6.81 -10.74 6.10
C LEU A 81 5.62 -11.38 6.80
N TYR A 82 4.77 -12.05 6.03
CA TYR A 82 3.55 -12.67 6.52
C TYR A 82 3.84 -13.98 7.29
N THR A 83 4.82 -14.75 6.83
CA THR A 83 5.24 -15.99 7.51
C THR A 83 6.15 -15.75 8.71
N ASP A 84 6.59 -14.51 8.94
CA ASP A 84 7.38 -14.14 10.11
C ASP A 84 6.49 -13.87 11.33
N ASP A 85 6.24 -14.93 12.10
CA ASP A 85 5.48 -14.88 13.36
C ASP A 85 6.11 -13.91 14.37
N LYS A 86 7.43 -13.74 14.35
CA LYS A 86 8.14 -12.91 15.32
C LYS A 86 7.88 -11.43 15.05
N LEU A 87 7.90 -10.99 13.81
CA LEU A 87 7.59 -9.61 13.42
C LEU A 87 6.11 -9.31 13.55
N SER A 88 5.24 -10.15 13.00
CA SER A 88 3.78 -9.94 13.00
C SER A 88 3.19 -9.95 14.42
N CYS A 89 3.72 -10.76 15.34
CA CYS A 89 3.29 -10.82 16.74
C CYS A 89 4.15 -9.96 17.70
N SER A 90 5.08 -9.16 17.18
CA SER A 90 6.01 -8.38 18.01
C SER A 90 5.31 -7.26 18.79
N ALA A 91 4.35 -6.57 18.19
CA ALA A 91 3.57 -5.52 18.82
C ALA A 91 2.41 -6.12 19.64
N ARG A 92 2.33 -5.80 20.93
CA ARG A 92 1.36 -6.37 21.87
C ARG A 92 0.50 -5.30 22.51
N TRP A 93 -0.66 -5.68 23.04
CA TRP A 93 -1.61 -4.71 23.61
C TRP A 93 -1.01 -3.93 24.78
N GLU A 94 -0.16 -4.56 25.59
CA GLU A 94 0.44 -3.96 26.79
C GLU A 94 1.47 -2.86 26.51
N ASP A 95 2.07 -2.83 25.31
CA ASP A 95 3.17 -1.90 24.99
C ASP A 95 2.72 -0.44 25.08
N ARG A 96 3.55 0.43 25.67
CA ARG A 96 3.26 1.87 25.73
C ARG A 96 3.52 2.51 24.37
N GLU A 97 4.66 2.20 23.76
CA GLU A 97 4.90 2.42 22.34
C GLU A 97 5.15 1.06 21.67
N LYS A 98 4.21 0.63 20.84
CA LYS A 98 4.26 -0.61 20.08
C LYS A 98 5.45 -0.70 19.12
N LEU A 99 5.95 0.43 18.60
CA LEU A 99 7.14 0.44 17.75
C LEU A 99 8.40 0.23 18.59
N VAL A 100 8.55 0.93 19.71
CA VAL A 100 9.76 0.89 20.55
C VAL A 100 9.76 -0.33 21.45
N ASP A 101 8.73 -0.47 22.29
CA ASP A 101 8.60 -1.55 23.27
C ASP A 101 8.23 -2.89 22.60
N GLY A 102 7.61 -2.82 21.42
CA GLY A 102 7.22 -3.98 20.63
C GLY A 102 8.24 -4.35 19.56
N VAL A 103 8.10 -3.77 18.38
CA VAL A 103 8.88 -4.15 17.19
C VAL A 103 10.39 -4.01 17.42
N LEU A 104 10.86 -2.86 17.90
CA LEU A 104 12.29 -2.62 18.10
C LEU A 104 12.88 -3.41 19.28
N THR A 105 12.05 -3.87 20.20
CA THR A 105 12.54 -4.69 21.32
C THR A 105 12.53 -6.18 20.96
N ARG A 106 11.55 -6.64 20.16
CA ARG A 106 11.28 -8.08 19.95
C ARG A 106 11.53 -8.58 18.53
N ALA A 107 11.55 -7.70 17.54
CA ALA A 107 11.71 -8.02 16.13
C ALA A 107 12.57 -6.99 15.35
N THR A 108 13.63 -6.47 15.98
CA THR A 108 14.52 -5.49 15.33
C THR A 108 15.25 -6.06 14.14
N GLU A 109 15.72 -7.31 14.24
CA GLU A 109 16.50 -7.93 13.17
C GLU A 109 15.64 -8.12 11.92
N GLU A 110 14.40 -8.59 12.11
CA GLU A 110 13.40 -8.75 11.06
C GLU A 110 13.05 -7.39 10.45
N LEU A 111 12.79 -6.36 11.28
CA LEU A 111 12.51 -5.01 10.77
C LEU A 111 13.68 -4.44 9.96
N ILE A 112 14.93 -4.68 10.39
CA ILE A 112 16.13 -4.27 9.65
C ILE A 112 16.22 -5.04 8.34
N GLU A 113 15.99 -6.34 8.35
CA GLU A 113 16.01 -7.18 7.17
C GLU A 113 15.04 -6.66 6.12
N PHE A 114 13.76 -6.51 6.46
CA PHE A 114 12.74 -6.00 5.55
C PHE A 114 12.97 -4.55 5.15
N GLY A 115 13.33 -3.69 6.10
CA GLY A 115 13.63 -2.28 5.84
C GLY A 115 14.85 -2.07 4.93
N SER A 116 15.84 -2.97 4.98
CA SER A 116 17.05 -2.90 4.15
C SER A 116 16.78 -3.14 2.66
N GLN A 117 15.65 -3.77 2.34
CA GLN A 117 15.24 -4.04 0.96
C GLN A 117 14.62 -2.81 0.30
N TRP A 118 14.10 -1.86 1.08
CA TRP A 118 13.68 -0.57 0.57
C TRP A 118 14.89 0.31 0.25
N LYS A 119 15.26 0.29 -1.03
CA LYS A 119 16.31 1.11 -1.63
C LYS A 119 15.75 1.92 -2.79
N VAL A 120 16.31 3.11 -2.99
CA VAL A 120 15.88 4.03 -4.04
C VAL A 120 17.08 4.39 -4.91
N ALA A 121 17.07 3.96 -6.16
CA ALA A 121 18.00 4.45 -7.16
C ALA A 121 17.57 5.83 -7.67
N GLU A 122 18.53 6.64 -8.12
CA GLU A 122 18.25 7.96 -8.72
C GLU A 122 17.25 7.86 -9.88
N SER A 123 17.41 6.85 -10.73
CA SER A 123 16.51 6.58 -11.87
C SER A 123 15.08 6.23 -11.46
N ASP A 124 14.87 5.77 -10.22
CA ASP A 124 13.59 5.27 -9.74
C ASP A 124 12.87 6.26 -8.81
N LEU A 125 13.39 7.46 -8.60
CA LEU A 125 12.86 8.40 -7.59
C LEU A 125 11.36 8.71 -7.73
N GLU A 126 10.92 9.04 -8.93
CA GLU A 126 9.51 9.35 -9.21
C GLU A 126 8.63 8.12 -9.01
N ARG A 127 9.09 6.98 -9.55
CA ARG A 127 8.43 5.69 -9.46
C ARG A 127 8.27 5.22 -8.01
N LYS A 128 9.36 5.22 -7.23
CA LYS A 128 9.38 4.84 -5.82
C LYS A 128 8.55 5.78 -4.96
N THR A 129 8.45 7.05 -5.34
CA THR A 129 7.56 8.00 -4.67
C THR A 129 6.09 7.65 -4.90
N ALA A 130 5.72 7.31 -6.13
CA ALA A 130 4.38 6.84 -6.45
C ALA A 130 4.04 5.51 -5.75
N GLU A 131 4.98 4.54 -5.73
CA GLU A 131 4.83 3.29 -4.99
C GLU A 131 4.58 3.54 -3.49
N MET A 132 5.37 4.42 -2.85
CA MET A 132 5.22 4.75 -1.43
C MET A 132 3.89 5.44 -1.12
N ILE A 133 3.44 6.40 -1.95
CA ILE A 133 2.15 7.08 -1.77
C ILE A 133 1.00 6.07 -1.88
N ASN A 134 1.04 5.20 -2.89
CA ASN A 134 -0.01 4.20 -3.12
C ASN A 134 -0.03 3.16 -2.00
N ALA A 135 1.12 2.69 -1.54
CA ALA A 135 1.21 1.79 -0.39
C ALA A 135 0.58 2.43 0.85
N CYS A 136 0.91 3.69 1.15
CA CYS A 136 0.30 4.43 2.27
C CYS A 136 -1.22 4.50 2.17
N PHE A 137 -1.73 4.83 0.98
CA PHE A 137 -3.17 4.86 0.74
C PHE A 137 -3.79 3.49 0.98
N VAL A 138 -3.23 2.45 0.36
CA VAL A 138 -3.73 1.08 0.47
C VAL A 138 -3.79 0.65 1.93
N PHE A 139 -2.69 0.68 2.69
CA PHE A 139 -2.73 0.20 4.08
C PHE A 139 -3.58 1.09 4.99
N THR A 140 -3.77 2.37 4.69
CA THR A 140 -4.61 3.24 5.52
C THR A 140 -6.09 2.91 5.38
N PHE A 141 -6.54 2.64 4.16
CA PHE A 141 -7.96 2.48 3.87
C PHE A 141 -8.39 1.01 3.85
N ALA A 142 -7.51 0.09 3.45
CA ALA A 142 -7.82 -1.33 3.34
C ALA A 142 -7.52 -2.14 4.60
N ALA A 143 -6.77 -1.61 5.59
CA ALA A 143 -6.56 -2.28 6.88
C ALA A 143 -7.80 -2.19 7.79
N GLN A 144 -8.93 -2.76 7.34
CA GLN A 144 -10.19 -2.81 8.08
C GLN A 144 -10.40 -4.16 8.76
N ARG A 145 -11.33 -4.21 9.71
CA ARG A 145 -11.67 -5.44 10.45
C ARG A 145 -13.17 -5.75 10.39
N PRO A 146 -13.71 -6.34 9.32
CA PRO A 146 -15.10 -6.78 9.27
C PRO A 146 -15.44 -7.73 10.44
N PRO A 147 -16.67 -7.69 10.98
CA PRO A 147 -17.78 -6.80 10.64
C PRO A 147 -17.77 -5.48 11.44
N LYS A 148 -16.62 -5.05 11.99
CA LYS A 148 -16.53 -3.80 12.76
C LYS A 148 -16.77 -2.59 11.85
N ARG A 149 -17.18 -1.48 12.46
CA ARG A 149 -17.33 -0.21 11.74
C ARG A 149 -15.97 0.19 11.16
N ILE A 150 -15.99 0.69 9.93
CA ILE A 150 -14.82 1.25 9.26
C ILE A 150 -14.19 2.31 10.16
N LYS A 151 -12.88 2.17 10.38
CA LYS A 151 -12.09 3.12 11.16
C LYS A 151 -10.68 3.15 10.59
N LEU A 152 -10.21 4.36 10.29
CA LEU A 152 -8.83 4.56 9.85
C LEU A 152 -7.91 4.56 11.07
N ASP A 153 -6.78 3.85 10.96
CA ASP A 153 -5.76 3.88 12.00
C ASP A 153 -5.10 5.27 12.06
N PHE A 154 -4.93 5.78 13.27
CA PHE A 154 -4.39 7.12 13.49
C PHE A 154 -2.99 7.26 12.87
N TYR A 155 -2.10 6.29 13.04
CA TYR A 155 -0.73 6.36 12.53
C TYR A 155 -0.69 6.21 11.01
N TYR A 156 -1.54 5.37 10.43
CA TYR A 156 -1.61 5.20 8.97
C TYR A 156 -2.08 6.46 8.25
N ILE A 157 -3.03 7.19 8.84
CA ILE A 157 -3.43 8.51 8.33
C ILE A 157 -2.22 9.47 8.28
N HIS A 158 -1.28 9.39 9.23
CA HIS A 158 -0.06 10.22 9.20
C HIS A 158 0.89 9.80 8.09
N CYS A 159 1.07 8.48 7.87
CA CYS A 159 1.86 7.98 6.74
C CYS A 159 1.33 8.52 5.41
N THR A 160 0.01 8.46 5.20
CA THR A 160 -0.63 8.95 3.98
C THR A 160 -0.57 10.48 3.86
N ASN A 161 -0.85 11.22 4.94
CA ASN A 161 -0.74 12.68 4.93
C ASN A 161 0.69 13.16 4.66
N ALA A 162 1.70 12.48 5.19
CA ALA A 162 3.09 12.80 4.94
C ALA A 162 3.51 12.43 3.51
N SER A 163 2.96 11.35 2.94
CA SER A 163 3.37 10.82 1.64
C SER A 163 3.23 11.83 0.50
N ILE A 164 2.18 12.66 0.50
CA ILE A 164 1.92 13.61 -0.58
C ILE A 164 2.93 14.75 -0.67
N PHE A 165 3.65 15.06 0.42
CA PHE A 165 4.68 16.09 0.38
C PHE A 165 5.92 15.65 -0.42
N PHE A 166 6.10 14.35 -0.65
CA PHE A 166 7.24 13.84 -1.41
C PHE A 166 7.20 14.26 -2.88
N SER A 167 6.02 14.43 -3.48
CA SER A 167 5.92 14.99 -4.84
C SER A 167 6.43 16.44 -4.90
N SER A 168 6.14 17.24 -3.86
CA SER A 168 6.68 18.59 -3.71
C SER A 168 8.19 18.57 -3.48
N PHE A 169 8.70 17.66 -2.65
CA PHE A 169 10.14 17.53 -2.39
C PHE A 169 10.93 17.16 -3.64
N LEU A 170 10.39 16.29 -4.50
CA LEU A 170 11.04 15.95 -5.78
C LEU A 170 11.22 17.15 -6.70
N ARG A 171 10.27 18.10 -6.68
CA ARG A 171 10.27 19.31 -7.53
C ARG A 171 11.12 20.46 -6.99
N GLN A 172 11.74 20.31 -5.81
CA GLN A 172 12.59 21.36 -5.25
C GLN A 172 14.00 21.29 -5.84
N ASP A 173 14.45 22.36 -6.52
CA ASP A 173 15.79 22.44 -7.12
C ASP A 173 16.91 22.58 -6.07
N TRP A 174 16.58 23.15 -4.90
CA TRP A 174 17.54 23.33 -3.81
C TRP A 174 17.83 22.02 -3.04
N LEU A 175 16.99 20.99 -3.20
CA LEU A 175 17.24 19.66 -2.64
C LEU A 175 18.08 18.84 -3.63
N SER A 176 19.28 18.44 -3.21
CA SER A 176 20.11 17.54 -4.01
C SER A 176 19.42 16.19 -4.23
N THR A 177 19.73 15.54 -5.36
CA THR A 177 19.18 14.21 -5.68
C THR A 177 19.47 13.18 -4.59
N ALA A 178 20.70 13.17 -4.05
CA ALA A 178 21.07 12.31 -2.92
C ALA A 178 20.22 12.55 -1.66
N SER A 179 19.82 13.80 -1.40
CA SER A 179 18.93 14.13 -0.28
C SER A 179 17.51 13.64 -0.52
N LYS A 180 16.99 13.78 -1.75
CA LYS A 180 15.68 13.25 -2.16
C LYS A 180 15.61 11.73 -1.99
N ILE A 181 16.65 11.02 -2.46
CA ILE A 181 16.81 9.57 -2.29
C ILE A 181 16.75 9.19 -0.82
N ARG A 182 17.61 9.80 0.00
CA ARG A 182 17.70 9.47 1.43
C ARG A 182 16.40 9.75 2.18
N LEU A 183 15.72 10.85 1.87
CA LEU A 183 14.40 11.16 2.44
C LEU A 183 13.37 10.08 2.09
N LEU A 184 13.34 9.63 0.83
CA LEU A 184 12.38 8.62 0.38
C LEU A 184 12.69 7.23 0.95
N GLU A 185 13.97 6.88 1.10
CA GLU A 185 14.38 5.65 1.78
C GLU A 185 13.94 5.66 3.25
N TRP A 186 14.20 6.75 3.96
CA TRP A 186 13.80 6.90 5.36
C TRP A 186 12.28 6.85 5.51
N LYS A 187 11.54 7.49 4.60
CA LYS A 187 10.08 7.44 4.60
C LYS A 187 9.55 6.02 4.44
N GLY A 188 9.98 5.30 3.41
CA GLY A 188 9.49 3.93 3.19
C GLY A 188 9.84 2.98 4.34
N ARG A 189 11.05 3.08 4.90
CA ARG A 189 11.44 2.29 6.09
C ARG A 189 10.60 2.63 7.32
N MET A 190 10.30 3.91 7.52
CA MET A 190 9.44 4.34 8.63
C MET A 190 8.00 3.87 8.44
N ASP A 191 7.47 3.87 7.21
CA ASP A 191 6.13 3.36 6.92
C ASP A 191 6.03 1.86 7.18
N LEU A 192 7.04 1.08 6.79
CA LEU A 192 7.13 -0.35 7.12
C LEU A 192 7.18 -0.58 8.62
N ALA A 193 7.97 0.21 9.35
CA ALA A 193 8.04 0.15 10.81
C ALA A 193 6.70 0.48 11.48
N ILE A 194 6.00 1.52 10.99
CA ILE A 194 4.67 1.89 11.46
C ILE A 194 3.66 0.78 11.16
N TYR A 195 3.70 0.20 9.95
CA TYR A 195 2.86 -0.93 9.56
C TYR A 195 3.06 -2.13 10.50
N ALA A 196 4.31 -2.55 10.72
CA ALA A 196 4.67 -3.62 11.64
C ALA A 196 4.22 -3.34 13.07
N SER A 197 4.36 -2.10 13.54
CA SER A 197 3.96 -1.72 14.91
C SER A 197 2.44 -1.76 15.17
N ARG A 198 1.63 -1.90 14.12
CA ARG A 198 0.18 -2.15 14.21
C ARG A 198 -0.18 -3.64 14.07
N GLY A 199 0.82 -4.52 14.03
CA GLY A 199 0.66 -5.97 13.92
C GLY A 199 0.39 -6.44 12.48
N CYS A 200 0.88 -5.70 11.48
CA CYS A 200 0.73 -6.04 10.06
C CYS A 200 -0.72 -6.42 9.66
N PRO A 201 -1.72 -5.54 9.93
CA PRO A 201 -3.11 -5.86 9.71
C PRO A 201 -3.39 -6.16 8.24
N GLU A 202 -4.25 -7.13 8.04
CA GLU A 202 -4.74 -7.59 6.74
C GLU A 202 -5.21 -6.45 5.81
N ILE A 203 -4.84 -6.48 4.52
CA ILE A 203 -5.15 -5.42 3.54
C ILE A 203 -6.33 -5.82 2.64
N LEU A 204 -7.54 -5.47 3.05
CA LEU A 204 -8.78 -5.76 2.37
C LEU A 204 -9.01 -4.85 1.16
N LEU A 205 -8.38 -5.13 0.00
CA LEU A 205 -8.57 -4.28 -1.18
C LEU A 205 -10.03 -4.23 -1.66
N ASP A 206 -10.84 -5.23 -1.36
CA ASP A 206 -12.26 -5.20 -1.68
C ASP A 206 -12.99 -4.03 -1.00
N GLU A 207 -12.52 -3.57 0.17
CA GLU A 207 -13.01 -2.34 0.81
C GLU A 207 -12.76 -1.08 -0.05
N LEU A 208 -11.79 -1.13 -0.95
CA LEU A 208 -11.45 -0.05 -1.88
C LEU A 208 -12.05 -0.23 -3.28
N THR A 209 -12.05 -1.45 -3.81
CA THR A 209 -12.40 -1.74 -5.21
C THR A 209 -13.88 -2.03 -5.40
N THR A 210 -14.57 -2.51 -4.37
CA THR A 210 -15.99 -2.91 -4.42
C THR A 210 -16.91 -1.94 -3.70
N TYR A 211 -16.38 -0.81 -3.22
CA TYR A 211 -17.16 0.17 -2.46
C TYR A 211 -18.31 0.75 -3.29
N VAL A 212 -19.55 0.50 -2.82
CA VAL A 212 -20.77 1.09 -3.37
C VAL A 212 -21.26 2.20 -2.43
N LEU A 213 -21.50 3.39 -3.00
CA LEU A 213 -22.02 4.56 -2.27
C LEU A 213 -23.36 4.23 -1.58
N ARG A 214 -23.43 4.41 -0.26
CA ARG A 214 -24.60 3.98 0.56
C ARG A 214 -25.88 4.83 0.43
N SER A 215 -25.98 5.73 -0.54
CA SER A 215 -27.22 6.50 -0.72
C SER A 215 -27.23 7.24 -2.05
N GLY A 216 -27.90 6.67 -3.07
CA GLY A 216 -28.49 7.39 -4.21
C GLY A 216 -27.62 8.37 -5.01
N GLY A 217 -26.31 8.42 -4.76
CA GLY A 217 -25.37 9.28 -5.45
C GLY A 217 -25.22 8.74 -6.86
N SER A 218 -25.92 9.36 -7.80
CA SER A 218 -25.57 9.20 -9.21
C SER A 218 -24.09 9.53 -9.38
N GLU A 219 -23.43 8.95 -10.38
CA GLU A 219 -22.08 9.33 -10.83
C GLU A 219 -21.88 10.86 -11.02
N VAL A 220 -22.98 11.64 -10.98
CA VAL A 220 -23.10 13.09 -11.15
C VAL A 220 -22.86 13.89 -9.85
N ASP A 221 -22.73 13.28 -8.68
CA ASP A 221 -22.32 14.00 -7.46
C ASP A 221 -20.80 14.22 -7.46
N GLY A 222 -20.33 15.03 -8.41
CA GLY A 222 -18.91 15.29 -8.63
C GLY A 222 -18.15 15.76 -7.37
N TRP A 223 -16.82 15.72 -7.45
CA TRP A 223 -15.88 15.98 -6.35
C TRP A 223 -16.23 17.15 -5.44
N LYS A 224 -16.77 18.24 -5.98
CA LYS A 224 -17.21 19.41 -5.22
C LYS A 224 -18.17 19.07 -4.07
N LYS A 225 -19.18 18.23 -4.31
CA LYS A 225 -20.14 17.82 -3.28
C LYS A 225 -19.52 16.86 -2.26
N VAL A 226 -18.53 16.07 -2.68
CA VAL A 226 -17.75 15.21 -1.78
C VAL A 226 -16.92 16.07 -0.82
N PHE A 227 -16.31 17.15 -1.31
CA PHE A 227 -15.59 18.13 -0.49
C PHE A 227 -16.51 18.92 0.44
N GLU A 228 -17.62 19.46 -0.06
CA GLU A 228 -18.58 20.21 0.76
C GLU A 228 -19.09 19.36 1.93
N ARG A 229 -19.37 18.08 1.67
CA ARG A 229 -19.75 17.12 2.69
C ARG A 229 -18.61 16.84 3.67
N ALA A 230 -17.39 16.60 3.19
CA ALA A 230 -16.24 16.40 4.07
C ALA A 230 -15.95 17.61 4.96
N MET A 231 -16.06 18.82 4.43
CA MET A 231 -15.88 20.09 5.16
C MET A 231 -16.99 20.35 6.18
N SER A 232 -18.17 19.73 6.01
CA SER A 232 -19.28 19.82 6.97
C SER A 232 -19.15 18.88 8.16
N TYR A 233 -18.25 17.89 8.11
CA TYR A 233 -17.97 17.01 9.25
C TYR A 233 -17.00 17.67 10.24
N VAL A 234 -17.28 17.50 11.54
CA VAL A 234 -16.47 18.03 12.64
C VAL A 234 -15.11 17.32 12.75
N ASP A 235 -14.97 16.11 12.19
CA ASP A 235 -13.72 15.36 12.19
C ASP A 235 -12.75 15.85 11.10
N SER A 236 -11.74 16.62 11.54
CA SER A 236 -10.67 17.14 10.68
C SER A 236 -9.85 16.07 9.94
N HIS A 237 -9.91 14.79 10.34
CA HIS A 237 -9.14 13.72 9.68
C HIS A 237 -9.75 13.30 8.34
N ALA A 238 -11.07 13.38 8.18
CA ALA A 238 -11.74 13.08 6.92
C ALA A 238 -11.32 14.06 5.80
N ILE A 239 -11.14 15.34 6.14
CA ILE A 239 -10.68 16.39 5.22
C ILE A 239 -9.23 16.14 4.78
N LYS A 240 -8.38 15.61 5.67
CA LYS A 240 -6.99 15.26 5.34
C LYS A 240 -6.93 14.13 4.31
N GLY A 241 -7.72 13.06 4.51
CA GLY A 241 -7.82 11.92 3.60
C GLY A 241 -8.21 12.28 2.16
N GLN A 242 -9.10 13.26 1.96
CA GLN A 242 -9.56 13.63 0.62
C GLN A 242 -8.58 14.53 -0.16
N ARG A 243 -7.73 15.32 0.51
CA ARG A 243 -6.70 16.13 -0.17
C ARG A 243 -5.68 15.27 -0.92
N ILE A 244 -5.48 14.03 -0.46
CA ILE A 244 -4.47 13.09 -0.99
C ILE A 244 -4.79 12.62 -2.43
N ARG A 245 -6.06 12.54 -2.82
CA ARG A 245 -6.45 12.08 -4.17
C ARG A 245 -6.38 13.17 -5.24
N ILE A 246 -6.46 14.46 -4.87
CA ILE A 246 -6.39 15.58 -5.84
C ILE A 246 -4.94 15.88 -6.25
N THR A 247 -3.98 15.82 -5.33
CA THR A 247 -2.59 16.20 -5.63
C THR A 247 -1.81 15.16 -6.46
N GLY A 248 -2.44 14.03 -6.79
CA GLY A 248 -1.93 13.01 -7.71
C GLY A 248 -2.37 13.19 -9.18
N GLU A 249 -3.17 14.22 -9.49
CA GLU A 249 -3.55 14.59 -10.86
C GLU A 249 -2.76 15.83 -11.32
N PHE A 250 -1.48 15.64 -11.69
CA PHE A 250 -0.73 16.49 -12.62
C PHE A 250 0.39 15.69 -13.27
#